data_AF-A0A1M4S3G7-F1
#
_entry.id   AF-A0A1M4S3G7-F1
#
_cell.length_a   1.000
_cell.length_b   1.000
_cell.length_c   1.000
_cell.angle_alpha   90.00
_cell.angle_beta   90.00
_cell.angle_gamma   90.00
#
_symmetry.space_group_name_H-M   'P 1'
#
loop_
_entity.id
_entity.type
_entity.pdbx_description
1 polymer ?
#
loop_
_entity_poly.entity_id
_entity_poly.type
_entity_poly.pdbx_seq_one_letter_code
_entity_poly.pdbx_strand_id
1 'polypeptide(L)'
;MFTPGRAGGRRVLVWEGSAAAPASPLPWHSRTPVEVFFHTGRGPHTKALAQEFTRQLDRQLSALSLLSAERLLEGIRTYRTQGRQPMSEATRKARKEFMNKVMRELVDKYDFSKQDAADKRDEINDALVVLHESDQITFGPSQPGMSAGGYPSMGHGPVNSSIGSQGKPMATALEQAAQAIPADQRPNVRILVRAVLTDSPKLTKQLRNGQVSLKARSQAQQTATSPRAPPWTPGKVAADIANNTTPWQPPTSPQTGTPPSQPPDTQPRQQPDPAAPTPRPSPSAPSLGWDPDKSAALRRASFPHPASAALRKPPPHNHTPAARPHTNPQQPHPELDR
;
A
#
# COMPACT_ATOMS: atom_id res chain seq x y z
N MET A 1 -6.94 5.68 3.60
CA MET A 1 -6.88 4.68 4.68
C MET A 1 -7.92 3.60 4.42
N PHE A 2 -7.61 2.35 4.75
CA PHE A 2 -8.51 1.22 4.61
C PHE A 2 -9.55 1.17 5.74
N THR A 3 -10.79 0.87 5.40
CA THR A 3 -11.89 0.68 6.36
C THR A 3 -12.68 -0.60 6.02
N PRO A 4 -13.43 -1.20 6.96
CA PRO A 4 -14.12 -2.46 6.72
C PRO A 4 -15.15 -2.41 5.59
N GLY A 5 -15.36 -3.54 4.93
CA GLY A 5 -16.38 -3.73 3.90
C GLY A 5 -16.79 -5.20 3.79
N ARG A 6 -17.67 -5.49 2.82
CA ARG A 6 -18.11 -6.87 2.52
C ARG A 6 -18.20 -7.12 1.02
N ALA A 7 -17.76 -8.29 0.58
CA ALA A 7 -17.90 -8.76 -0.80
C ALA A 7 -18.03 -10.29 -0.81
N GLY A 8 -18.94 -10.84 -1.61
CA GLY A 8 -19.10 -12.30 -1.76
C GLY A 8 -19.30 -13.04 -0.43
N GLY A 9 -20.06 -12.44 0.50
CA GLY A 9 -20.28 -12.99 1.85
C GLY A 9 -19.11 -12.81 2.83
N ARG A 10 -17.94 -12.36 2.37
CA ARG A 10 -16.70 -12.23 3.18
C ARG A 10 -16.46 -10.81 3.64
N ARG A 11 -15.72 -10.67 4.74
CA ARG A 11 -15.15 -9.37 5.18
C ARG A 11 -13.99 -9.00 4.27
N VAL A 12 -13.93 -7.73 3.88
CA VAL A 12 -12.83 -7.15 3.11
C VAL A 12 -12.41 -5.82 3.74
N LEU A 13 -11.24 -5.33 3.35
CA LEU A 13 -10.77 -3.98 3.67
C LEU A 13 -10.86 -3.12 2.41
N VAL A 14 -11.36 -1.90 2.54
CA VAL A 14 -11.62 -1.00 1.41
C VAL A 14 -10.90 0.31 1.63
N TRP A 15 -10.05 0.69 0.68
CA TRP A 15 -9.41 2.00 0.62
C TRP A 15 -10.17 2.89 -0.36
N GLU A 16 -10.52 4.09 0.08
CA GLU A 16 -11.18 5.10 -0.75
C GLU A 16 -10.22 6.24 -1.07
N GLY A 17 -10.07 6.51 -2.37
CA GLY A 17 -9.22 7.58 -2.88
C GLY A 17 -9.81 8.98 -2.73
N SER A 18 -11.10 9.11 -2.40
CA SER A 18 -11.78 10.41 -2.30
C SER A 18 -11.13 11.34 -1.28
N ALA A 19 -10.62 10.78 -0.18
CA ALA A 19 -9.88 11.52 0.84
C ALA A 19 -8.36 11.51 0.60
N ALA A 20 -7.87 10.81 -0.42
CA ALA A 20 -6.44 10.75 -0.75
C ALA A 20 -5.98 12.02 -1.46
N ALA A 21 -4.69 12.33 -1.31
CA ALA A 21 -4.04 13.42 -2.04
C ALA A 21 -4.75 14.80 -1.89
N PRO A 22 -5.04 15.29 -0.66
CA PRO A 22 -5.68 16.59 -0.46
C PRO A 22 -4.85 17.77 -0.97
N ALA A 23 -3.54 17.57 -1.17
CA ALA A 23 -2.63 18.55 -1.71
C ALA A 23 -2.66 18.65 -3.25
N SER A 24 -3.37 17.76 -3.96
CA SER A 24 -3.47 17.87 -5.42
C SER A 24 -4.43 19.00 -5.79
N PRO A 25 -4.01 19.94 -6.66
CA PRO A 25 -4.89 21.00 -7.16
C PRO A 25 -5.88 20.50 -8.22
N LEU A 26 -5.70 19.27 -8.72
CA LEU A 26 -6.49 18.72 -9.84
C LEU A 26 -7.83 18.14 -9.35
N PRO A 27 -8.95 18.35 -10.05
CA PRO A 27 -10.21 17.67 -9.75
C PRO A 27 -10.17 16.17 -10.11
N TRP A 28 -11.13 15.41 -9.58
CA TRP A 28 -11.42 14.06 -10.07
C TRP A 28 -12.16 14.13 -11.40
N HIS A 29 -11.80 13.29 -12.38
CA HIS A 29 -12.52 13.20 -13.64
C HIS A 29 -13.96 12.71 -13.46
N SER A 30 -14.18 11.77 -12.53
CA SER A 30 -15.48 11.17 -12.23
C SER A 30 -15.64 10.93 -10.73
N ARG A 31 -16.90 10.92 -10.26
CA ARG A 31 -17.26 10.49 -8.90
C ARG A 31 -17.31 8.96 -8.76
N THR A 32 -17.35 8.24 -9.88
CA THR A 32 -17.31 6.78 -9.89
C THR A 32 -15.86 6.32 -9.83
N PRO A 33 -15.44 5.58 -8.78
CA PRO A 33 -14.06 5.14 -8.65
C PRO A 33 -13.75 3.98 -9.60
N VAL A 34 -12.51 3.93 -10.07
CA VAL A 34 -11.93 2.73 -10.67
C VAL A 34 -11.60 1.75 -9.54
N GLU A 35 -12.21 0.57 -9.57
CA GLU A 35 -12.01 -0.45 -8.55
C GLU A 35 -10.80 -1.34 -8.88
N VAL A 36 -9.90 -1.50 -7.90
CA VAL A 36 -8.69 -2.32 -8.00
C VAL A 36 -8.64 -3.33 -6.86
N PHE A 37 -8.18 -4.54 -7.13
CA PHE A 37 -8.39 -5.68 -6.24
C PHE A 37 -7.08 -6.39 -5.88
N PHE A 38 -6.86 -6.57 -4.57
CA PHE A 38 -5.68 -7.20 -3.98
C PHE A 38 -6.06 -8.35 -3.04
N HIS A 39 -5.11 -9.25 -2.82
CA HIS A 39 -5.14 -10.22 -1.75
C HIS A 39 -3.84 -10.28 -0.94
N THR A 40 -3.92 -10.73 0.30
CA THR A 40 -2.78 -10.90 1.21
C THR A 40 -1.99 -12.20 0.95
N GLY A 41 -1.85 -12.63 -0.31
CA GLY A 41 -1.13 -13.87 -0.66
C GLY A 41 -1.89 -15.20 -0.45
N ARG A 42 -1.23 -16.32 -0.78
CA ARG A 42 -1.77 -17.69 -0.70
C ARG A 42 -1.36 -18.43 0.59
N GLY A 43 -0.18 -18.11 1.12
CA GLY A 43 0.41 -18.78 2.28
C GLY A 43 0.04 -18.15 3.62
N PRO A 44 0.16 -18.90 4.74
CA PRO A 44 -0.18 -18.41 6.08
C PRO A 44 0.57 -17.13 6.49
N HIS A 45 1.87 -17.06 6.17
CA HIS A 45 2.74 -15.95 6.55
C HIS A 45 2.32 -14.61 5.95
N THR A 46 1.80 -14.56 4.72
CA THR A 46 1.38 -13.29 4.11
C THR A 46 -0.05 -12.92 4.48
N LYS A 47 -0.91 -13.91 4.72
CA LYS A 47 -2.29 -13.71 5.16
C LYS A 47 -2.39 -13.02 6.52
N ALA A 48 -1.47 -13.33 7.43
CA ALA A 48 -1.39 -12.70 8.74
C ALA A 48 -0.95 -11.21 8.68
N LEU A 49 -0.45 -10.73 7.53
CA LEU A 49 0.16 -9.41 7.38
C LEU A 49 -0.78 -8.37 6.77
N ALA A 50 -2.09 -8.52 6.95
CA ALA A 50 -3.08 -7.58 6.41
C ALA A 50 -2.78 -6.11 6.79
N GLN A 51 -2.27 -5.88 8.00
CA GLN A 51 -1.89 -4.53 8.48
C GLN A 51 -0.69 -3.92 7.75
N GLU A 52 0.24 -4.76 7.28
CA GLU A 52 1.38 -4.31 6.48
C GLU A 52 0.99 -4.11 5.01
N PHE A 53 0.11 -4.97 4.48
CA PHE A 53 -0.51 -4.75 3.17
C PHE A 53 -1.25 -3.41 3.11
N THR A 54 -2.10 -3.12 4.09
CA THR A 54 -2.82 -1.83 4.13
C THR A 54 -1.86 -0.65 4.25
N ARG A 55 -0.76 -0.78 5.00
CA ARG A 55 0.23 0.30 5.14
C ARG A 55 0.96 0.60 3.84
N GLN A 56 1.42 -0.43 3.13
CA GLN A 56 2.12 -0.26 1.86
C GLN A 56 1.17 0.20 0.75
N LEU A 57 -0.01 -0.42 0.64
CA LEU A 57 -1.01 -0.04 -0.37
C LEU A 57 -1.51 1.39 -0.17
N ASP A 58 -1.79 1.81 1.06
CA ASP A 58 -2.28 3.17 1.32
C ASP A 58 -1.28 4.24 0.86
N ARG A 59 0.03 3.99 1.00
CA ARG A 59 1.09 4.87 0.48
C ARG A 59 1.11 4.89 -1.04
N GLN A 60 1.19 3.72 -1.67
CA GLN A 60 1.25 3.62 -3.13
C GLN A 60 0.01 4.24 -3.79
N LEU A 61 -1.17 3.94 -3.28
CA LEU A 61 -2.44 4.47 -3.80
C LEU A 61 -2.58 5.97 -3.54
N SER A 62 -2.08 6.49 -2.41
CA SER A 62 -2.08 7.94 -2.16
C SER A 62 -1.16 8.69 -3.11
N ALA A 63 0.03 8.16 -3.39
CA ALA A 63 0.95 8.76 -4.35
C ALA A 63 0.41 8.72 -5.78
N LEU A 64 -0.15 7.58 -6.21
CA LEU A 64 -0.84 7.47 -7.51
C LEU A 64 -1.98 8.49 -7.64
N SER A 65 -2.70 8.75 -6.55
CA SER A 65 -3.83 9.68 -6.50
C SER A 65 -3.44 11.16 -6.57
N LEU A 66 -2.14 11.48 -6.58
CA LEU A 66 -1.63 12.83 -6.85
C LEU A 66 -1.44 13.10 -8.34
N LEU A 67 -1.27 12.04 -9.15
CA LEU A 67 -0.96 12.15 -10.57
C LEU A 67 -2.18 12.57 -11.38
N SER A 68 -1.96 13.41 -12.40
CA SER A 68 -2.94 13.59 -13.46
C SER A 68 -3.13 12.28 -14.22
N ALA A 69 -4.27 12.12 -14.90
CA ALA A 69 -4.54 10.96 -15.73
C ALA A 69 -3.49 10.80 -16.84
N GLU A 70 -2.98 11.90 -17.38
CA GLU A 70 -1.89 11.89 -18.36
C GLU A 70 -0.60 11.31 -17.76
N ARG A 71 -0.18 11.80 -16.59
CA ARG A 71 1.04 11.33 -15.91
C ARG A 71 0.94 9.88 -15.48
N LEU A 72 -0.24 9.46 -15.05
CA LEU A 72 -0.52 8.05 -14.75
C LEU A 72 -0.35 7.18 -16.01
N LEU A 73 -0.92 7.59 -17.14
CA LEU A 73 -0.84 6.86 -18.41
C LEU A 73 0.61 6.80 -18.94
N GLU A 74 1.33 7.91 -18.92
CA GLU A 74 2.76 8.01 -19.25
C GLU A 74 3.58 7.06 -18.37
N GLY A 75 3.35 7.09 -17.06
CA GLY A 75 4.03 6.25 -16.09
C GLY A 75 3.80 4.76 -16.33
N ILE A 76 2.56 4.33 -16.57
CA ILE A 76 2.22 2.93 -16.84
C ILE A 76 2.91 2.44 -18.12
N ARG A 77 2.87 3.25 -19.19
CA ARG A 77 3.49 2.90 -20.47
C ARG A 77 5.00 2.80 -20.35
N THR A 78 5.62 3.73 -19.65
CA THR A 78 7.07 3.73 -19.47
C THR A 78 7.53 2.58 -18.56
N TYR A 79 6.74 2.19 -17.55
CA TYR A 79 7.03 1.01 -16.73
C TYR A 79 7.01 -0.28 -17.54
N ARG A 80 6.04 -0.39 -18.46
CA ARG A 80 5.93 -1.54 -19.35
C ARG A 80 7.15 -1.69 -20.27
N THR A 81 7.74 -0.59 -20.72
CA THR A 81 8.87 -0.61 -21.65
C THR A 81 10.22 -0.73 -20.95
N GLN A 82 10.39 -0.06 -19.81
CA GLN A 82 11.70 0.07 -19.15
C GLN A 82 11.81 -0.70 -17.83
N GLY A 83 10.72 -1.27 -17.33
CA GLY A 83 10.69 -1.96 -16.04
C GLY A 83 10.77 -0.98 -14.86
N ARG A 84 11.35 -1.40 -13.73
CA ARG A 84 11.57 -0.51 -12.58
C ARG A 84 12.83 0.31 -12.77
N GLN A 85 12.77 1.59 -12.42
CA GLN A 85 13.98 2.39 -12.32
C GLN A 85 14.88 1.83 -11.21
N PRO A 86 16.20 1.70 -11.44
CA PRO A 86 17.12 1.30 -10.39
C PRO A 86 17.09 2.26 -9.19
N MET A 87 17.34 1.72 -8.00
CA MET A 87 17.45 2.54 -6.79
C MET A 87 18.60 3.54 -6.93
N SER A 88 18.30 4.83 -6.75
CA SER A 88 19.31 5.89 -6.83
C SER A 88 20.36 5.76 -5.74
N GLU A 89 21.57 6.28 -6.00
CA GLU A 89 22.65 6.37 -5.00
C GLU A 89 22.18 7.03 -3.70
N ALA A 90 21.43 8.13 -3.81
CA ALA A 90 20.86 8.83 -2.67
C ALA A 90 19.92 7.94 -1.84
N THR A 91 19.08 7.14 -2.49
CA THR A 91 18.17 6.21 -1.80
C THR A 91 18.95 5.10 -1.12
N ARG A 92 20.00 4.57 -1.77
CA ARG A 92 20.86 3.54 -1.17
C ARG A 92 21.61 4.08 0.04
N LYS A 93 22.10 5.31 -0.03
CA LYS A 93 22.71 6.02 1.10
C LYS A 93 21.73 6.20 2.25
N ALA A 94 20.52 6.68 1.97
CA ALA A 94 19.47 6.86 2.99
C ALA A 94 19.08 5.52 3.66
N ARG A 95 19.02 4.43 2.90
CA ARG A 95 18.80 3.08 3.46
C ARG A 95 19.95 2.66 4.38
N LYS A 96 21.20 2.90 3.96
CA LYS A 96 22.37 2.60 4.80
C LYS A 96 22.34 3.42 6.09
N GLU A 97 22.02 4.70 6.02
CA GLU A 97 21.88 5.58 7.19
C GLU A 97 20.76 5.12 8.13
N PHE A 98 19.63 4.67 7.58
CA PHE A 98 18.55 4.06 8.36
C PHE A 98 19.07 2.87 9.17
N MET A 99 19.76 1.92 8.52
CA MET A 99 20.27 0.72 9.18
C MET A 99 21.36 1.03 10.21
N ASN A 100 22.26 1.98 9.90
CA ASN A 100 23.25 2.45 10.86
C ASN A 100 22.60 3.05 12.11
N LYS A 101 21.45 3.74 11.94
CA LYS A 101 20.72 4.26 13.09
C LYS A 101 20.02 3.16 13.90
N VAL A 102 19.46 2.14 13.25
CA VAL A 102 18.92 0.96 13.97
C VAL A 102 20.01 0.32 14.83
N MET A 103 21.21 0.10 14.26
CA MET A 103 22.33 -0.48 14.99
C MET A 103 22.76 0.38 16.19
N ARG A 104 22.85 1.70 16.02
CA ARG A 104 23.15 2.61 17.15
C ARG A 104 22.11 2.53 18.25
N GLU A 105 20.82 2.53 17.91
CA GLU A 105 19.75 2.42 18.91
C GLU A 105 19.82 1.09 19.67
N LEU A 106 20.18 -0.02 19.01
CA LEU A 106 20.38 -1.32 19.67
C LEU A 106 21.51 -1.28 20.70
N VAL A 107 22.64 -0.68 20.35
CA VAL A 107 23.81 -0.57 21.24
C VAL A 107 23.55 0.44 22.36
N ASP A 108 23.14 1.67 22.00
CA ASP A 108 23.11 2.81 22.93
C ASP A 108 21.93 2.75 23.91
N LYS A 109 20.83 2.08 23.55
CA LYS A 109 19.57 2.09 24.33
C LYS A 109 19.16 0.72 24.86
N TYR A 110 19.55 -0.36 24.19
CA TYR A 110 19.14 -1.71 24.56
C TYR A 110 20.34 -2.61 24.94
N ASP A 111 21.52 -2.02 25.12
CA ASP A 111 22.74 -2.67 25.61
C ASP A 111 23.19 -3.89 24.80
N PHE A 112 22.87 -3.94 23.51
CA PHE A 112 23.38 -4.99 22.62
C PHE A 112 24.90 -4.85 22.47
N SER A 113 25.60 -5.98 22.40
CA SER A 113 26.98 -5.97 21.93
C SER A 113 27.02 -5.46 20.48
N LYS A 114 28.16 -4.89 20.07
CA LYS A 114 28.33 -4.42 18.68
C LYS A 114 28.15 -5.54 17.67
N GLN A 115 28.55 -6.76 18.01
CA GLN A 115 28.41 -7.92 17.13
C GLN A 115 26.95 -8.34 16.99
N ASP A 116 26.23 -8.49 18.11
CA ASP A 116 24.81 -8.87 18.08
C ASP A 116 23.95 -7.82 17.36
N ALA A 117 24.26 -6.53 17.58
CA ALA A 117 23.58 -5.44 16.88
C ALA A 117 23.85 -5.45 15.37
N ALA A 118 25.06 -5.82 14.94
CA ALA A 118 25.39 -5.99 13.53
C ALA A 118 24.60 -7.16 12.94
N ASP A 119 24.65 -8.34 13.55
CA ASP A 119 23.96 -9.54 13.05
C ASP A 119 22.44 -9.30 12.92
N LYS A 120 21.84 -8.60 13.91
CA LYS A 120 20.43 -8.19 13.83
C LYS A 120 20.15 -7.16 12.76
N ARG A 121 21.05 -6.21 12.54
CA ARG A 121 20.94 -5.25 11.43
C ARG A 121 20.95 -5.97 10.09
N ASP A 122 21.77 -7.00 9.90
CA ASP A 122 21.85 -7.80 8.67
C ASP A 122 20.53 -8.51 8.39
N GLU A 123 20.01 -9.22 9.39
CA GLU A 123 18.71 -9.91 9.34
C GLU A 123 17.58 -8.96 8.91
N ILE A 124 17.53 -7.77 9.54
CA ILE A 124 16.53 -6.76 9.23
C ILE A 124 16.75 -6.13 7.86
N ASN A 125 18.00 -5.85 7.50
CA ASN A 125 18.32 -5.29 6.20
C ASN A 125 17.87 -6.23 5.06
N ASP A 126 17.95 -7.54 5.23
CA ASP A 126 17.49 -8.48 4.22
C ASP A 126 15.95 -8.57 4.12
N ALA A 127 15.25 -8.38 5.24
CA ALA A 127 13.80 -8.39 5.28
C ALA A 127 13.16 -7.06 4.82
N LEU A 128 13.87 -5.94 4.95
CA LEU A 128 13.35 -4.60 4.72
C LEU A 128 13.71 -4.03 3.34
N VAL A 129 12.70 -3.50 2.65
CA VAL A 129 12.84 -2.76 1.39
C VAL A 129 12.47 -1.30 1.57
N VAL A 130 13.14 -0.41 0.83
CA VAL A 130 12.69 0.98 0.71
C VAL A 130 11.44 0.99 -0.17
N LEU A 131 10.39 1.63 0.33
CA LEU A 131 9.14 1.83 -0.39
C LEU A 131 9.31 3.05 -1.30
N HIS A 132 9.36 2.78 -2.59
CA HIS A 132 9.25 3.79 -3.62
C HIS A 132 7.76 4.03 -3.88
N GLU A 133 7.29 5.26 -3.68
CA GLU A 133 5.86 5.54 -3.82
C GLU A 133 5.48 5.69 -5.31
N SER A 134 4.43 4.97 -5.74
CA SER A 134 3.95 4.74 -7.12
C SER A 134 4.74 3.75 -8.02
N ASP A 135 6.01 3.48 -7.74
CA ASP A 135 6.93 2.72 -8.61
C ASP A 135 6.57 1.28 -8.96
N GLN A 136 5.57 0.70 -8.30
CA GLN A 136 5.09 -0.63 -8.67
C GLN A 136 4.23 -0.62 -9.93
N ILE A 137 3.72 0.54 -10.34
CA ILE A 137 2.73 0.69 -11.42
C ILE A 137 3.12 1.79 -12.43
N THR A 138 3.89 2.80 -12.00
CA THR A 138 4.40 3.86 -12.88
C THR A 138 5.91 3.87 -12.91
N PHE A 139 6.50 4.16 -14.06
CA PHE A 139 7.89 4.55 -14.20
C PHE A 139 7.98 6.05 -13.98
N GLY A 140 8.25 6.45 -12.76
CA GLY A 140 8.56 7.84 -12.42
C GLY A 140 9.84 7.87 -11.59
N PRO A 141 10.57 9.00 -11.57
CA PRO A 141 11.72 9.17 -10.70
C PRO A 141 11.23 9.32 -9.26
N SER A 142 10.87 8.21 -8.64
CA SER A 142 10.27 8.25 -7.32
C SER A 142 11.36 8.39 -6.29
N GLN A 143 11.46 9.61 -5.76
CA GLN A 143 12.12 9.80 -4.48
C GLN A 143 11.49 8.81 -3.49
N PRO A 144 12.30 8.15 -2.65
CA PRO A 144 11.77 7.30 -1.60
C PRO A 144 10.77 8.12 -0.78
N GLY A 145 9.60 7.54 -0.48
CA GLY A 145 8.67 8.20 0.44
C GLY A 145 9.42 8.45 1.75
N MET A 146 9.31 9.64 2.33
CA MET A 146 10.00 9.96 3.58
C MET A 146 9.04 9.85 4.76
N SER A 147 9.55 9.39 5.90
CA SER A 147 8.86 9.45 7.19
C SER A 147 8.99 10.84 7.82
N ALA A 148 8.24 11.09 8.89
CA ALA A 148 8.32 12.34 9.67
C ALA A 148 9.70 12.67 10.20
N GLY A 149 10.48 11.64 10.50
CA GLY A 149 11.86 11.80 10.96
C GLY A 149 12.87 11.97 9.82
N GLY A 150 12.44 12.17 8.56
CA GLY A 150 13.33 12.32 7.42
C GLY A 150 13.95 11.01 6.91
N TYR A 151 13.52 9.86 7.44
CA TYR A 151 14.02 8.56 7.00
C TYR A 151 13.26 8.03 5.78
N PRO A 152 13.90 7.22 4.92
CA PRO A 152 13.18 6.50 3.88
C PRO A 152 12.09 5.63 4.51
N SER A 153 10.95 5.58 3.82
CA SER A 153 9.83 4.72 4.15
C SER A 153 10.25 3.28 3.92
N MET A 154 10.31 2.49 4.99
CA MET A 154 10.64 1.07 4.90
C MET A 154 9.37 0.21 4.83
N GLY A 155 9.45 -0.98 4.23
CA GLY A 155 8.40 -1.98 4.23
C GLY A 155 8.89 -3.41 4.07
N HIS A 156 8.02 -4.36 4.41
CA HIS A 156 8.36 -5.78 4.41
C HIS A 156 8.56 -6.25 2.97
N GLY A 157 9.73 -6.80 2.65
CA GLY A 157 10.07 -7.29 1.31
C GLY A 157 9.07 -8.30 0.75
N PRO A 158 8.70 -9.36 1.49
CA PRO A 158 7.69 -10.33 1.05
C PRO A 158 6.32 -9.72 0.75
N VAL A 159 5.85 -8.75 1.55
CA VAL A 159 4.58 -8.05 1.28
C VAL A 159 4.71 -7.17 0.05
N ASN A 160 5.80 -6.40 -0.06
CA ASN A 160 6.08 -5.53 -1.19
C ASN A 160 6.14 -6.33 -2.52
N SER A 161 6.79 -7.49 -2.50
CA SER A 161 6.84 -8.43 -3.62
C SER A 161 5.45 -8.99 -3.97
N SER A 162 4.67 -9.37 -2.95
CA SER A 162 3.31 -9.86 -3.15
C SER A 162 2.38 -8.82 -3.77
N ILE A 163 2.45 -7.55 -3.33
CA ILE A 163 1.71 -6.45 -3.96
C ILE A 163 2.18 -6.26 -5.41
N GLY A 164 3.50 -6.26 -5.63
CA GLY A 164 4.08 -6.08 -6.97
C GLY A 164 3.61 -7.14 -7.96
N SER A 165 3.54 -8.41 -7.54
CA SER A 165 3.03 -9.52 -8.38
C SER A 165 1.57 -9.34 -8.79
N GLN A 166 0.81 -8.51 -8.06
CA GLN A 166 -0.60 -8.22 -8.30
C GLN A 166 -0.81 -6.90 -9.06
N GLY A 167 0.26 -6.20 -9.45
CA GLY A 167 0.20 -4.87 -10.07
C GLY A 167 -0.35 -4.84 -11.50
N LYS A 168 -0.12 -5.90 -12.30
CA LYS A 168 -0.51 -5.91 -13.73
C LYS A 168 -2.02 -5.67 -13.95
N PRO A 169 -2.94 -6.38 -13.27
CA PRO A 169 -4.37 -6.10 -13.40
C PRO A 169 -4.77 -4.68 -13.01
N MET A 170 -4.13 -4.10 -11.98
CA MET A 170 -4.38 -2.71 -11.58
C MET A 170 -3.90 -1.74 -12.66
N ALA A 171 -2.69 -1.93 -13.19
CA ALA A 171 -2.15 -1.11 -14.28
C ALA A 171 -3.07 -1.14 -15.51
N THR A 172 -3.60 -2.31 -15.87
CA THR A 172 -4.57 -2.44 -16.98
C THR A 172 -5.85 -1.64 -16.71
N ALA A 173 -6.46 -1.79 -15.53
CA ALA A 173 -7.70 -1.07 -15.20
C ALA A 173 -7.50 0.45 -15.20
N LEU A 174 -6.38 0.92 -14.64
CA LEU A 174 -6.05 2.35 -14.60
C LEU A 174 -5.70 2.92 -15.98
N GLU A 175 -4.98 2.17 -16.81
CA GLU A 175 -4.68 2.57 -18.19
C GLU A 175 -5.96 2.69 -19.02
N GLN A 176 -6.86 1.70 -18.94
CA GLN A 176 -8.16 1.75 -19.63
C GLN A 176 -8.98 2.96 -19.17
N ALA A 177 -9.04 3.20 -17.86
CA ALA A 177 -9.73 4.37 -17.32
C ALA A 177 -9.11 5.69 -17.78
N ALA A 178 -7.77 5.80 -17.83
CA ALA A 178 -7.08 6.99 -18.32
C ALA A 178 -7.30 7.23 -19.82
N GLN A 179 -7.31 6.16 -20.62
CA GLN A 179 -7.52 6.24 -22.07
C GLN A 179 -8.94 6.68 -22.43
N ALA A 180 -9.93 6.30 -21.63
CA ALA A 180 -11.32 6.72 -21.80
C ALA A 180 -11.54 8.23 -21.58
N ILE A 181 -10.60 8.93 -20.93
CA ILE A 181 -10.63 10.38 -20.75
C ILE A 181 -10.19 11.07 -22.06
N PRO A 182 -10.91 12.10 -22.55
CA PRO A 182 -10.47 12.92 -23.68
C PRO A 182 -9.05 13.46 -23.49
N ALA A 183 -8.24 13.44 -24.55
CA ALA A 183 -6.81 13.70 -24.47
C ALA A 183 -6.47 15.09 -23.91
N ASP A 184 -7.26 16.10 -24.27
CA ASP A 184 -7.21 17.49 -23.81
C ASP A 184 -7.54 17.66 -22.32
N GLN A 185 -8.30 16.72 -21.74
CA GLN A 185 -8.67 16.75 -20.32
C GLN A 185 -7.67 16.04 -19.42
N ARG A 186 -6.98 15.00 -19.91
CA ARG A 186 -6.05 14.15 -19.14
C ARG A 186 -5.01 14.89 -18.29
N PRO A 187 -4.37 16.00 -18.73
CA PRO A 187 -3.43 16.74 -17.88
C PRO A 187 -4.10 17.41 -16.67
N ASN A 188 -5.40 17.69 -16.76
CA ASN A 188 -6.13 18.55 -15.83
C ASN A 188 -7.02 17.78 -14.84
N VAL A 189 -7.07 16.45 -14.93
CA VAL A 189 -7.93 15.62 -14.07
C VAL A 189 -7.19 14.43 -13.49
N ARG A 190 -7.71 13.91 -12.38
CA ARG A 190 -7.22 12.68 -11.73
C ARG A 190 -8.22 11.54 -11.85
N ILE A 191 -7.73 10.32 -11.67
CA ILE A 191 -8.56 9.12 -11.57
C ILE A 191 -8.86 8.85 -10.10
N LEU A 192 -10.14 8.82 -9.75
CA LEU A 192 -10.58 8.37 -8.44
C LEU A 192 -10.43 6.84 -8.34
N VAL A 193 -9.69 6.35 -7.34
CA VAL A 193 -9.44 4.91 -7.15
C VAL A 193 -10.10 4.40 -5.88
N ARG A 194 -10.65 3.18 -5.95
CA ARG A 194 -11.06 2.41 -4.78
C ARG A 194 -10.34 1.07 -4.79
N ALA A 195 -9.64 0.74 -3.72
CA ALA A 195 -8.96 -0.55 -3.60
C ALA A 195 -9.67 -1.47 -2.62
N VAL A 196 -9.82 -2.75 -2.97
CA VAL A 196 -10.37 -3.78 -2.09
C VAL A 196 -9.29 -4.83 -1.82
N LEU A 197 -9.00 -5.04 -0.54
CA LEU A 197 -8.07 -6.04 -0.04
C LEU A 197 -8.84 -7.17 0.66
N THR A 198 -8.56 -8.40 0.27
CA THR A 198 -9.14 -9.63 0.85
C THR A 198 -8.05 -10.64 1.22
N ASP A 199 -8.37 -11.60 2.07
CA ASP A 199 -7.54 -12.76 2.37
C ASP A 199 -7.65 -13.88 1.31
N SER A 200 -8.51 -13.70 0.30
CA SER A 200 -8.89 -14.74 -0.67
C SER A 200 -8.52 -14.37 -2.10
N PRO A 201 -7.50 -15.03 -2.69
CA PRO A 201 -7.17 -14.89 -4.11
C PRO A 201 -8.35 -15.24 -5.04
N LYS A 202 -9.19 -16.21 -4.63
CA LYS A 202 -10.40 -16.58 -5.38
C LYS A 202 -11.39 -15.43 -5.42
N LEU A 203 -11.63 -14.77 -4.28
CA LEU A 203 -12.53 -13.62 -4.22
C LEU A 203 -11.97 -12.44 -5.02
N THR A 204 -10.67 -12.16 -4.95
CA THR A 204 -10.03 -11.14 -5.80
C THR A 204 -10.28 -11.39 -7.29
N LYS A 205 -10.19 -12.64 -7.75
CA LYS A 205 -10.48 -13.02 -9.15
C LYS A 205 -11.96 -12.80 -9.48
N GLN A 206 -12.87 -13.22 -8.61
CA GLN A 206 -14.31 -13.03 -8.79
C GLN A 206 -14.70 -11.55 -8.87
N LEU A 207 -14.14 -10.71 -8.00
CA LEU A 207 -14.31 -9.26 -8.00
C LEU A 207 -13.83 -8.64 -9.31
N ARG A 208 -12.61 -9.00 -9.75
CA ARG A 208 -12.02 -8.49 -10.99
C ARG A 208 -12.83 -8.87 -12.23
N ASN A 209 -13.46 -10.04 -12.22
CA ASN A 209 -14.27 -10.53 -13.33
C ASN A 209 -15.75 -10.09 -13.23
N GLY A 210 -16.12 -9.25 -12.26
CA GLY A 210 -17.50 -8.80 -12.07
C GLY A 210 -18.48 -9.87 -11.58
N GLN A 211 -18.01 -11.05 -11.18
CA GLN A 211 -18.84 -12.14 -10.65
C GLN A 211 -19.35 -11.83 -9.24
N VAL A 212 -18.63 -10.98 -8.53
CA VAL A 212 -18.98 -10.48 -7.20
C VAL A 212 -18.73 -8.97 -7.21
N SER A 213 -19.56 -8.21 -6.51
CA SER A 213 -19.36 -6.78 -6.28
C SER A 213 -19.08 -6.47 -4.81
N LEU A 214 -18.43 -5.34 -4.57
CA LEU A 214 -18.37 -4.74 -3.25
C LEU A 214 -19.78 -4.33 -2.82
N LYS A 215 -20.24 -4.79 -1.65
CA LYS A 215 -21.52 -4.36 -1.08
C LYS A 215 -21.47 -2.89 -0.69
N ALA A 216 -22.61 -2.21 -0.80
CA ALA A 216 -22.79 -0.87 -0.24
C ALA A 216 -22.35 -0.84 1.23
N ARG A 217 -21.57 0.18 1.59
CA ARG A 217 -20.96 0.29 2.92
C ARG A 217 -21.76 1.26 3.78
N SER A 218 -22.11 0.84 4.98
CA SER A 218 -22.73 1.72 5.98
C SER A 218 -21.79 2.86 6.39
N GLN A 219 -22.34 3.95 6.92
CA GLN A 219 -21.53 5.08 7.42
C GLN A 219 -20.51 4.61 8.48
N ALA A 220 -20.92 3.73 9.39
CA ALA A 220 -20.04 3.16 10.41
C ALA A 220 -18.85 2.40 9.80
N GLN A 221 -19.06 1.66 8.71
CA GLN A 221 -17.97 0.99 8.00
C GLN A 221 -17.04 1.99 7.30
N GLN A 222 -17.59 3.09 6.78
CA GLN A 222 -16.80 4.12 6.10
C GLN A 222 -15.94 4.94 7.06
N THR A 223 -16.40 5.18 8.29
CA THR A 223 -15.70 5.97 9.31
C THR A 223 -14.85 5.14 10.27
N ALA A 224 -15.02 3.80 10.27
CA ALA A 224 -14.21 2.92 11.11
C ALA A 224 -12.72 2.97 10.77
N THR A 225 -11.87 2.89 11.78
CA THR A 225 -10.42 2.79 11.61
C THR A 225 -10.02 1.32 11.50
N SER A 226 -9.30 0.94 10.44
CA SER A 226 -8.70 -0.41 10.38
C SER A 226 -7.32 -0.41 11.03
N PRO A 227 -6.95 -1.51 11.73
CA PRO A 227 -5.59 -1.70 12.21
C PRO A 227 -4.57 -1.59 11.06
N ARG A 228 -3.46 -0.90 11.32
CA ARG A 228 -2.37 -0.66 10.38
C ARG A 228 -1.04 -0.89 11.09
N ALA A 229 -0.07 -1.44 10.36
CA ALA A 229 1.29 -1.53 10.87
C ALA A 229 1.83 -0.11 11.16
N PRO A 230 2.60 0.09 12.23
CA PRO A 230 3.18 1.39 12.53
C PRO A 230 4.17 1.82 11.44
N PRO A 231 4.45 3.12 11.29
CA PRO A 231 5.59 3.55 10.47
C PRO A 231 6.88 2.97 11.06
N TRP A 232 7.74 2.45 10.20
CA TRP A 232 9.01 1.87 10.62
C TRP A 232 10.07 2.96 10.68
N THR A 233 10.29 3.45 11.90
CA THR A 233 11.41 4.33 12.24
C THR A 233 12.57 3.50 12.78
N PRO A 234 13.82 4.01 12.75
CA PRO A 234 14.96 3.28 13.30
C PRO A 234 14.74 2.85 14.76
N GLY A 235 14.23 3.75 15.60
CA GLY A 235 13.95 3.46 17.01
C GLY A 235 12.84 2.42 17.22
N LYS A 236 11.78 2.43 16.40
CA LYS A 236 10.72 1.40 16.48
C LYS A 236 11.26 0.02 16.08
N VAL A 237 12.06 -0.03 15.00
CA VAL A 237 12.69 -1.26 14.54
C VAL A 237 13.64 -1.81 15.61
N ALA A 238 14.49 -0.97 16.19
CA ALA A 238 15.38 -1.36 17.28
C ALA A 238 14.60 -1.86 18.52
N ALA A 239 13.51 -1.17 18.90
CA ALA A 239 12.64 -1.59 19.99
C ALA A 239 12.02 -2.97 19.75
N ASP A 240 11.58 -3.26 18.53
CA ASP A 240 10.98 -4.56 18.19
C ASP A 240 12.02 -5.69 18.31
N ILE A 241 13.21 -5.47 17.77
CA ILE A 241 14.34 -6.41 17.86
C ILE A 241 14.72 -6.67 19.32
N ALA A 242 14.83 -5.61 20.14
CA ALA A 242 15.16 -5.74 21.56
C ALA A 242 14.10 -6.53 22.35
N ASN A 243 12.84 -6.47 21.92
CA ASN A 243 11.75 -7.28 22.47
C ASN A 243 11.65 -8.69 21.84
N ASN A 244 12.66 -9.11 21.08
CA ASN A 244 12.69 -10.38 20.34
C ASN A 244 11.49 -10.56 19.39
N THR A 245 11.01 -9.45 18.83
CA THR A 245 9.95 -9.40 17.82
C THR A 245 10.48 -8.82 16.53
N THR A 246 9.72 -8.95 15.44
CA THR A 246 10.01 -8.20 14.21
C THR A 246 8.93 -7.16 13.93
N PRO A 247 9.26 -6.05 13.25
CA PRO A 247 8.28 -5.02 12.89
C PRO A 247 7.09 -5.50 12.06
N TRP A 248 7.22 -6.68 11.44
CA TRP A 248 6.19 -7.34 10.64
C TRP A 248 5.56 -8.54 11.33
N GLN A 249 5.89 -8.87 12.58
CA GLN A 249 5.11 -9.87 13.31
C GLN A 249 3.70 -9.33 13.59
N PRO A 250 2.64 -10.13 13.36
CA PRO A 250 1.31 -9.79 13.81
C PRO A 250 1.32 -9.60 15.34
N PRO A 251 0.56 -8.66 15.91
CA PRO A 251 0.45 -8.54 17.36
C PRO A 251 0.04 -9.89 17.97
N THR A 252 0.80 -10.39 18.94
CA THR A 252 0.59 -11.71 19.57
C THR A 252 -0.58 -11.74 20.56
N SER A 253 -1.25 -10.62 20.81
CA SER A 253 -2.45 -10.60 21.65
C SER A 253 -3.72 -10.72 20.80
N PRO A 254 -4.66 -11.63 21.15
CA PRO A 254 -6.02 -11.53 20.66
C PRO A 254 -6.60 -10.24 21.24
N GLN A 255 -6.52 -9.14 20.48
CA GLN A 255 -7.48 -8.08 20.71
C GLN A 255 -8.85 -8.71 20.48
N THR A 256 -9.61 -8.82 21.57
CA THR A 256 -10.94 -9.37 21.70
C THR A 256 -11.88 -8.71 20.69
N GLY A 257 -11.82 -9.25 19.49
CA GLY A 257 -12.87 -9.28 18.50
C GLY A 257 -13.01 -10.73 18.11
N THR A 258 -13.37 -11.58 19.07
CA THR A 258 -13.97 -12.87 18.79
C THR A 258 -14.99 -12.61 17.68
N PRO A 259 -14.88 -13.23 16.50
CA PRO A 259 -16.02 -13.30 15.61
C PRO A 259 -17.14 -13.91 16.47
N PRO A 260 -18.35 -13.33 16.56
CA PRO A 260 -19.44 -14.12 17.12
C PRO A 260 -19.51 -15.38 16.26
N SER A 261 -19.20 -16.52 16.90
CA SER A 261 -19.54 -17.83 16.38
C SER A 261 -20.99 -17.74 15.95
N GLN A 262 -21.27 -18.22 14.74
CA GLN A 262 -22.62 -18.34 14.23
C GLN A 262 -23.49 -18.96 15.34
N PRO A 263 -24.62 -18.35 15.73
CA PRO A 263 -25.65 -19.16 16.36
C PRO A 263 -26.10 -20.18 15.30
N PRO A 264 -26.26 -21.46 15.67
CA PRO A 264 -26.78 -22.45 14.75
C PRO A 264 -28.15 -22.00 14.22
N ASP A 265 -28.39 -22.25 12.92
CA ASP A 265 -29.69 -22.07 12.29
C ASP A 265 -30.72 -22.96 12.99
N THR A 266 -31.40 -22.42 14.01
CA THR A 266 -32.67 -22.94 14.48
C THR A 266 -33.76 -21.98 14.02
N GLN A 267 -34.50 -22.40 12.99
CA GLN A 267 -35.80 -21.83 12.66
C GLN A 267 -36.71 -21.87 13.89
N PRO A 268 -37.46 -20.79 14.20
CA PRO A 268 -38.67 -20.91 15.00
C PRO A 268 -39.90 -20.69 14.13
N ARG A 269 -40.77 -21.69 14.21
CA ARG A 269 -42.15 -21.76 13.75
C ARG A 269 -42.98 -20.56 14.26
N GLN A 270 -43.85 -20.02 13.40
CA GLN A 270 -44.83 -18.99 13.73
C GLN A 270 -45.84 -19.47 14.79
N GLN A 271 -46.20 -18.61 15.75
CA GLN A 271 -47.58 -18.21 16.13
C GLN A 271 -47.58 -17.16 17.30
N PRO A 272 -48.70 -16.42 17.56
CA PRO A 272 -48.71 -14.97 17.87
C PRO A 272 -48.90 -14.56 19.35
N ASP A 273 -48.79 -13.24 19.60
CA ASP A 273 -48.66 -12.43 20.85
C ASP A 273 -49.72 -12.60 21.97
N PRO A 274 -49.51 -12.00 23.19
CA PRO A 274 -49.96 -10.62 23.41
C PRO A 274 -49.07 -9.70 24.32
N ALA A 275 -48.92 -8.45 23.86
CA ALA A 275 -48.89 -7.13 24.53
C ALA A 275 -48.18 -6.82 25.89
N ALA A 276 -47.37 -5.73 25.81
CA ALA A 276 -47.10 -4.60 26.75
C ALA A 276 -45.84 -4.65 27.66
N PRO A 277 -45.24 -3.49 28.08
CA PRO A 277 -45.38 -2.09 27.63
C PRO A 277 -44.05 -1.41 27.18
N THR A 278 -44.19 -0.27 26.52
CA THR A 278 -43.17 0.61 25.93
C THR A 278 -42.30 1.35 26.97
N PRO A 279 -40.97 1.48 26.77
CA PRO A 279 -40.18 2.55 27.38
C PRO A 279 -40.02 3.75 26.44
N ARG A 280 -40.25 4.93 27.00
CA ARG A 280 -40.15 6.27 26.40
C ARG A 280 -38.70 6.63 26.02
N PRO A 281 -38.45 7.43 24.96
CA PRO A 281 -37.09 7.79 24.53
C PRO A 281 -36.45 8.83 25.47
N SER A 282 -35.19 8.59 25.84
CA SER A 282 -34.30 9.60 26.44
C SER A 282 -33.48 10.33 25.35
N PRO A 283 -33.10 11.60 25.58
CA PRO A 283 -32.81 12.55 24.51
C PRO A 283 -31.46 12.33 23.83
N SER A 284 -31.46 12.61 22.54
CA SER A 284 -30.33 12.61 21.62
C SER A 284 -29.11 13.38 22.16
N ALA A 285 -27.98 12.69 22.24
CA ALA A 285 -26.67 13.34 22.26
C ALA A 285 -26.37 13.91 20.86
N PRO A 286 -25.78 15.12 20.76
CA PRO A 286 -25.57 15.78 19.47
C PRO A 286 -24.61 14.97 18.59
N SER A 287 -24.95 14.86 17.31
CA SER A 287 -24.10 14.28 16.29
C SER A 287 -22.75 15.00 16.27
N LEU A 288 -21.69 14.29 16.64
CA LEU A 288 -20.33 14.73 16.36
C LEU A 288 -20.18 14.83 14.84
N GLY A 289 -20.23 16.07 14.35
CA GLY A 289 -19.98 16.42 12.97
C GLY A 289 -18.65 15.82 12.51
N TRP A 290 -18.69 15.23 11.33
CA TRP A 290 -17.51 14.83 10.59
C TRP A 290 -16.61 16.06 10.39
N ASP A 291 -15.41 16.01 10.94
CA ASP A 291 -14.36 16.98 10.69
C ASP A 291 -13.31 16.42 9.71
N PRO A 292 -13.29 16.87 8.44
CA PRO A 292 -12.30 16.44 7.45
C PRO A 292 -10.87 16.79 7.87
N ASP A 293 -10.68 17.81 8.70
CA ASP A 293 -9.35 18.25 9.16
C ASP A 293 -8.76 17.30 10.19
N LYS A 294 -9.58 16.68 11.06
CA LYS A 294 -9.11 15.61 11.97
C LYS A 294 -8.63 14.36 11.22
N SER A 295 -9.34 14.01 10.14
CA SER A 295 -8.95 12.88 9.28
C SER A 295 -7.67 13.20 8.49
N ALA A 296 -7.49 14.45 8.05
CA ALA A 296 -6.27 14.92 7.41
C ALA A 296 -5.09 15.03 8.39
N ALA A 297 -5.35 15.43 9.64
CA ALA A 297 -4.34 15.54 10.70
C ALA A 297 -3.81 14.16 11.14
N LEU A 298 -4.69 13.16 11.32
CA LEU A 298 -4.27 11.78 11.59
C LEU A 298 -3.42 11.21 10.45
N ARG A 299 -3.69 11.61 9.20
CA ARG A 299 -2.87 11.25 8.03
C ARG A 299 -1.51 11.96 8.05
N ARG A 300 -1.47 13.28 8.29
CA ARG A 300 -0.21 14.06 8.40
C ARG A 300 0.69 13.56 9.54
N ALA A 301 0.10 13.19 10.68
CA ALA A 301 0.83 12.64 11.82
C ALA A 301 1.41 11.25 11.54
N SER A 302 0.69 10.43 10.77
CA SER A 302 1.13 9.07 10.43
C SER A 302 2.10 9.05 9.24
N PHE A 303 1.99 10.03 8.33
CA PHE A 303 2.75 10.19 7.10
C PHE A 303 2.85 11.68 6.75
N PRO A 304 3.97 12.36 7.04
CA PRO A 304 4.19 13.67 6.47
C PRO A 304 4.35 13.53 4.97
N HIS A 305 3.75 14.46 4.26
CA HIS A 305 3.76 14.50 2.82
C HIS A 305 5.19 14.70 2.29
N PRO A 306 5.51 14.19 1.10
CA PRO A 306 6.71 14.65 0.41
C PRO A 306 6.65 16.17 0.28
N ALA A 307 7.79 16.84 0.47
CA ALA A 307 7.95 18.21 0.00
C ALA A 307 7.56 18.23 -1.48
N SER A 308 6.74 19.21 -1.88
CA SER A 308 6.24 19.37 -3.25
C SER A 308 7.26 18.91 -4.26
N ALA A 309 6.92 17.90 -5.05
CA ALA A 309 7.61 17.65 -6.30
C ALA A 309 7.34 18.87 -7.18
N ALA A 310 8.15 19.92 -7.01
CA ALA A 310 8.25 21.00 -7.98
C ALA A 310 8.44 20.32 -9.33
N LEU A 311 7.57 20.64 -10.30
CA LEU A 311 7.70 20.20 -11.68
C LEU A 311 9.13 20.49 -12.15
N ARG A 312 10.00 19.47 -12.13
CA ARG A 312 11.29 19.55 -12.82
C ARG A 312 11.06 19.04 -14.23
N LYS A 313 11.39 19.89 -15.20
CA LYS A 313 11.35 19.58 -16.63
C LYS A 313 12.10 18.26 -16.89
N PRO A 314 11.63 17.43 -17.83
CA PRO A 314 12.33 16.23 -18.23
C PRO A 314 13.74 16.59 -18.75
N PRO A 315 14.76 15.73 -18.51
CA PRO A 315 16.05 15.90 -19.16
C PRO A 315 15.89 15.77 -20.69
N PRO A 316 16.66 16.52 -21.50
CA PRO A 316 16.56 16.45 -22.95
C PRO A 316 16.91 15.04 -23.45
N HIS A 317 16.12 14.57 -24.42
CA HIS A 317 16.38 13.33 -25.15
C HIS A 317 17.61 13.50 -26.03
N ASN A 318 18.78 13.04 -25.57
CA ASN A 318 19.89 12.78 -26.49
C ASN A 318 19.73 11.37 -27.06
N HIS A 319 19.26 11.30 -28.30
CA HIS A 319 19.35 10.09 -29.10
C HIS A 319 20.82 9.88 -29.50
N THR A 320 21.46 8.86 -28.94
CA THR A 320 22.62 8.23 -29.57
C THR A 320 22.47 6.71 -29.41
N PRO A 321 22.38 5.94 -30.51
CA PRO A 321 22.30 4.49 -30.42
C PRO A 321 23.71 3.94 -30.12
N ALA A 322 23.95 3.53 -28.88
CA ALA A 322 25.14 2.74 -28.56
C ALA A 322 24.87 1.28 -28.93
N ALA A 323 25.50 0.82 -30.01
CA ALA A 323 25.59 -0.59 -30.37
C ALA A 323 26.20 -1.39 -29.22
N ARG A 324 25.54 -2.49 -28.81
CA ARG A 324 26.14 -3.48 -27.90
C ARG A 324 26.89 -4.52 -28.75
N PRO A 325 28.12 -4.92 -28.38
CA PRO A 325 28.75 -6.09 -28.97
C PRO A 325 28.03 -7.35 -28.46
N HIS A 326 27.63 -8.20 -29.41
CA HIS A 326 27.09 -9.52 -29.16
C HIS A 326 28.24 -10.47 -28.84
N THR A 327 28.28 -11.04 -27.63
CA THR A 327 29.09 -12.23 -27.35
C THR A 327 28.17 -13.45 -27.38
N ASN A 328 28.32 -14.25 -28.43
CA ASN A 328 27.66 -15.54 -28.61
C ASN A 328 28.62 -16.64 -28.12
N PRO A 329 28.25 -17.51 -27.17
CA PRO A 329 29.11 -18.61 -26.76
C PRO A 329 28.68 -19.90 -27.44
N GLN A 330 29.36 -20.31 -28.51
CA GLN A 330 29.55 -21.73 -28.85
C GLN A 330 30.49 -21.94 -30.05
N GLN A 331 31.37 -22.94 -29.86
CA GLN A 331 32.07 -23.78 -30.85
C GLN A 331 33.53 -23.47 -31.27
N PRO A 332 34.31 -24.53 -31.62
CA PRO A 332 35.52 -24.91 -30.87
C PRO A 332 36.84 -24.66 -31.62
N HIS A 333 37.95 -24.81 -30.88
CA HIS A 333 39.34 -24.72 -31.35
C HIS A 333 39.68 -25.68 -32.50
N PRO A 334 40.55 -25.23 -33.42
CA PRO A 334 41.54 -26.10 -34.05
C PRO A 334 42.98 -25.68 -33.69
N GLU A 335 43.84 -26.69 -33.68
CA GLU A 335 45.29 -26.69 -33.51
C GLU A 335 46.04 -25.70 -34.41
N LEU A 336 47.20 -25.25 -33.93
CA LEU A 336 48.28 -24.76 -34.77
C LEU A 336 49.56 -25.51 -34.41
N ASP A 337 49.98 -26.35 -35.35
CA ASP A 337 51.35 -26.81 -35.54
C ASP A 337 52.30 -25.61 -35.72
N ARG A 338 53.31 -25.54 -34.85
CA ARG A 338 54.75 -25.34 -35.12
C ARG A 338 55.48 -24.75 -33.91
#